data_AF-A0A9R1R0W6-F1
#
_entry.id   AF-A0A9R1R0W6-F1
#
_cell.length_a   1.000
_cell.length_b   1.000
_cell.length_c   1.000
_cell.angle_alpha   90.00
_cell.angle_beta   90.00
_cell.angle_gamma   90.00
#
_symmetry.space_group_name_H-M   'P 1'
#
loop_
_entity.id
_entity.type
_entity.pdbx_description
1 polymer ?
#
loop_
_entity_poly.entity_id
_entity_poly.type
_entity_poly.pdbx_seq_one_letter_code
_entity_poly.pdbx_strand_id
1 'polypeptide(L)'
;MDEWANFRSFSGGGWSARGGKGSNPYVLSATPCGSSTGSAIAAAASMAAVTLGTETDGSILCPASLNSVVGIKPTVGLTSRAGVIPITPRQDTVG
;
A
#
# COMPACT_ATOMS: atom_id res chain seq x y z
N MET A 1 5.85 3.18 0.96
CA MET A 1 4.91 3.17 -0.18
C MET A 1 5.71 3.16 -1.46
N ASP A 2 5.14 2.64 -2.55
CA ASP A 2 5.64 2.93 -3.89
C ASP A 2 5.58 4.43 -4.16
N GLU A 3 6.60 4.95 -4.83
CA GLU A 3 6.66 6.35 -5.19
C GLU A 3 5.44 6.78 -6.02
N TRP A 4 4.81 7.90 -5.63
CA TRP A 4 3.56 8.39 -6.22
C TRP A 4 2.48 7.32 -6.36
N ALA A 5 2.34 6.48 -5.33
CA ALA A 5 1.34 5.40 -5.28
C ALA A 5 1.39 4.47 -6.52
N ASN A 6 2.61 4.20 -7.02
CA ASN A 6 2.88 3.39 -8.21
C ASN A 6 2.37 4.01 -9.53
N PHE A 7 2.08 5.33 -9.56
CA PHE A 7 1.61 6.04 -10.74
C PHE A 7 2.70 6.88 -11.42
N ARG A 8 3.98 6.51 -11.25
CA ARG A 8 5.13 7.18 -11.89
C ARG A 8 5.71 6.41 -13.07
N SER A 9 5.70 5.08 -13.04
CA SER A 9 6.24 4.19 -14.08
C SER A 9 5.67 2.78 -13.93
N PHE A 10 5.95 1.91 -14.88
CA PHE A 10 5.55 0.49 -14.82
C PHE A 10 6.38 -0.36 -13.84
N SER A 11 7.38 0.23 -13.18
CA SER A 11 8.27 -0.45 -12.24
C SER A 11 7.76 -0.29 -10.80
N GLY A 12 6.86 -1.17 -10.38
CA GLY A 12 6.32 -1.19 -9.01
C GLY A 12 7.11 -2.07 -8.03
N GLY A 13 6.54 -2.26 -6.85
CA GLY A 13 6.96 -3.24 -5.85
C GLY A 13 7.62 -2.64 -4.61
N GLY A 14 7.13 -1.51 -4.10
CA GLY A 14 7.52 -0.97 -2.81
C GLY A 14 8.78 -0.14 -2.76
N TRP A 15 9.20 0.45 -3.88
CA TRP A 15 10.35 1.35 -3.93
C TRP A 15 9.93 2.83 -3.92
N SER A 16 10.71 3.65 -3.23
CA SER A 16 10.70 5.11 -3.40
C SER A 16 12.09 5.70 -3.25
N ALA A 17 12.37 6.84 -3.89
CA ALA A 17 13.68 7.48 -3.78
C ALA A 17 14.04 7.84 -2.33
N ARG A 18 13.03 8.22 -1.53
CA ARG A 18 13.22 8.60 -0.11
C ARG A 18 13.30 7.41 0.83
N GLY A 19 12.47 6.38 0.62
CA GLY A 19 12.33 5.25 1.54
C GLY A 19 13.09 3.99 1.15
N GLY A 20 13.74 3.97 -0.02
CA GLY A 20 14.37 2.77 -0.56
C GLY A 20 13.35 1.71 -0.95
N LYS A 21 13.79 0.44 -0.96
CA LYS A 21 12.99 -0.74 -1.31
C LYS A 21 12.45 -1.42 -0.04
N GLY A 22 11.13 -1.55 0.07
CA GLY A 22 10.53 -2.44 1.05
C GLY A 22 10.72 -3.91 0.66
N SER A 23 10.94 -4.77 1.65
CA SER A 23 11.08 -6.22 1.48
C SER A 23 9.96 -6.96 2.20
N ASN A 24 9.46 -8.02 1.58
CA ASN A 24 8.45 -8.88 2.19
C ASN A 24 9.04 -9.59 3.44
N PRO A 25 8.37 -9.54 4.61
CA PRO A 25 8.92 -10.06 5.86
C PRO A 25 8.98 -11.59 5.94
N TYR A 26 8.25 -12.31 5.08
CA TYR A 26 8.27 -13.77 5.02
C TYR A 26 9.32 -14.31 4.07
N VAL A 27 9.50 -13.65 2.91
CA VAL A 27 10.51 -14.02 1.90
C VAL A 27 11.14 -12.75 1.35
N LEU A 28 12.36 -12.42 1.80
CA LEU A 28 12.99 -11.12 1.51
C LEU A 28 13.23 -10.85 0.01
N SER A 29 13.29 -11.89 -0.82
CA SER A 29 13.42 -11.79 -2.29
C SER A 29 12.07 -11.67 -3.02
N ALA A 30 10.96 -11.95 -2.35
CA ALA A 30 9.63 -11.83 -2.92
C ALA A 30 9.16 -10.38 -2.95
N THR A 31 8.28 -10.06 -3.89
CA THR A 31 7.65 -8.74 -3.94
C THR A 31 6.67 -8.58 -2.77
N PRO A 32 6.73 -7.47 -2.02
CA PRO A 32 5.69 -7.13 -1.04
C PRO A 32 4.44 -6.49 -1.68
N CYS A 33 4.36 -6.43 -3.02
CA CYS A 33 3.39 -5.64 -3.79
C CYS A 33 3.34 -4.16 -3.37
N GLY A 34 2.29 -3.44 -3.74
CA GLY A 34 2.16 -2.00 -3.56
C GLY A 34 0.81 -1.47 -4.02
N SER A 35 0.52 -0.19 -3.83
CA SER A 35 1.44 0.84 -3.34
C SER A 35 1.56 0.99 -1.81
N SER A 36 0.63 0.42 -1.03
CA SER A 36 0.65 0.46 0.45
C SER A 36 1.63 -0.56 1.07
N THR A 37 2.80 -0.71 0.45
CA THR A 37 3.80 -1.72 0.81
C THR A 37 4.24 -1.64 2.27
N GLY A 38 4.58 -0.42 2.72
CA GLY A 38 5.10 -0.22 4.08
C GLY A 38 4.06 -0.56 5.14
N SER A 39 2.79 -0.23 4.90
CA SER A 39 1.68 -0.54 5.80
C SER A 39 1.50 -2.05 5.95
N ALA A 40 1.44 -2.79 4.85
CA ALA A 40 1.32 -4.25 4.90
C ALA A 40 2.53 -4.93 5.56
N ILE A 41 3.76 -4.50 5.23
CA ILE A 41 4.98 -5.02 5.88
C ILE A 41 4.96 -4.72 7.39
N ALA A 42 4.63 -3.50 7.79
CA ALA A 42 4.64 -3.08 9.19
C ALA A 42 3.60 -3.84 10.01
N ALA A 43 2.40 -4.08 9.45
CA ALA A 43 1.39 -4.93 10.08
C ALA A 43 1.86 -6.39 10.21
N ALA A 44 2.41 -6.97 9.14
CA ALA A 44 2.89 -8.36 9.13
C ALA A 44 4.06 -8.59 10.10
N ALA A 45 4.97 -7.61 10.18
CA ALA A 45 6.14 -7.66 11.07
C ALA A 45 5.84 -7.16 12.50
N SER A 46 4.57 -6.95 12.86
CA SER A 46 4.15 -6.52 14.20
C SER A 46 4.82 -5.21 14.67
N MET A 47 5.10 -4.29 13.73
CA MET A 47 5.68 -2.97 14.04
C MET A 47 4.60 -1.98 14.52
N ALA A 48 3.33 -2.24 14.20
CA ALA A 48 2.18 -1.45 14.61
C ALA A 48 0.97 -2.36 14.82
N ALA A 49 0.06 -1.97 15.73
CA ALA A 49 -1.18 -2.72 15.98
C ALA A 49 -2.14 -2.69 14.76
N VAL A 50 -2.19 -1.55 14.08
CA VAL A 50 -2.94 -1.33 12.83
C VAL A 50 -2.18 -0.35 11.95
N THR A 51 -2.45 -0.39 10.65
CA THR A 51 -1.87 0.54 9.67
C THR A 51 -2.95 1.00 8.70
N LEU A 52 -2.77 2.18 8.11
CA LEU A 52 -3.62 2.68 7.03
C LEU A 52 -2.92 2.55 5.69
N GLY A 53 -3.70 2.29 4.64
CA GLY A 53 -3.27 2.30 3.25
C GLY A 53 -4.23 3.10 2.38
N THR A 54 -3.87 3.23 1.10
CA THR A 54 -4.72 3.87 0.09
C THR A 54 -4.82 2.97 -1.12
N GLU A 55 -6.01 2.84 -1.68
CA GLU A 55 -6.23 2.07 -2.90
C GLU A 55 -6.94 2.86 -3.99
N THR A 56 -6.28 2.93 -5.14
CA THR A 56 -6.87 3.26 -6.43
C THR A 56 -7.30 2.00 -7.16
N ASP A 57 -6.36 1.05 -7.27
CA ASP A 57 -6.57 -0.28 -7.84
C ASP A 57 -5.53 -1.24 -7.20
N GLY A 58 -5.99 -2.20 -6.40
CA GLY A 58 -5.17 -3.21 -5.73
C GLY A 58 -4.19 -2.72 -4.64
N SER A 59 -4.02 -1.42 -4.45
CA SER A 59 -2.95 -0.85 -3.61
C SER A 59 -3.08 -1.05 -2.09
N ILE A 60 -4.20 -1.58 -1.58
CA ILE A 60 -4.39 -2.11 -0.23
C ILE A 60 -4.45 -3.64 -0.30
N LEU A 61 -5.30 -4.20 -1.18
CA LEU A 61 -5.59 -5.63 -1.22
C LEU A 61 -4.40 -6.49 -1.70
N CYS A 62 -3.67 -6.03 -2.71
CA CYS A 62 -2.48 -6.72 -3.21
C CYS A 62 -1.38 -6.81 -2.13
N PRO A 63 -0.88 -5.70 -1.54
CA PRO A 63 0.13 -5.81 -0.50
C PRO A 63 -0.38 -6.54 0.74
N ALA A 64 -1.67 -6.45 1.10
CA ALA A 64 -2.22 -7.25 2.19
C ALA A 64 -2.10 -8.76 1.91
N SER A 65 -2.55 -9.20 0.73
CA SER A 65 -2.48 -10.59 0.29
C SER A 65 -1.04 -11.13 0.27
N LEU A 66 -0.10 -10.38 -0.32
CA LEU A 66 1.29 -10.83 -0.44
C LEU A 66 2.09 -10.79 0.86
N ASN A 67 1.66 -10.03 1.86
CA ASN A 67 2.29 -9.99 3.19
C ASN A 67 1.42 -10.68 4.25
N SER A 68 0.48 -11.54 3.85
CA SER A 68 -0.33 -12.38 4.77
C SER A 68 -1.04 -11.61 5.89
N VAL A 69 -1.57 -10.43 5.57
CA VAL A 69 -2.39 -9.61 6.48
C VAL A 69 -3.75 -9.30 5.87
N VAL A 70 -4.69 -8.88 6.71
CA VAL A 70 -6.01 -8.43 6.25
C VAL A 70 -5.91 -7.00 5.72
N GLY A 71 -6.50 -6.74 4.56
CA GLY A 71 -6.66 -5.40 4.00
C GLY A 71 -8.11 -5.19 3.58
N ILE A 72 -8.64 -3.99 3.83
CA ILE A 72 -10.03 -3.65 3.49
C ILE A 72 -9.99 -2.41 2.61
N LYS A 73 -10.45 -2.54 1.37
CA LYS A 73 -10.76 -1.39 0.54
C LYS A 73 -12.24 -1.03 0.70
N PRO A 74 -12.58 0.05 1.41
CA PRO A 74 -13.98 0.43 1.57
C PRO A 74 -14.60 0.93 0.26
N THR A 75 -15.93 1.09 0.27
CA THR A 75 -16.66 1.81 -0.78
C THR A 75 -16.12 3.23 -0.90
N VAL A 76 -15.93 3.71 -2.12
CA VAL A 76 -15.44 5.07 -2.40
C VAL A 76 -16.40 6.08 -1.76
N GLY A 77 -15.86 6.98 -0.94
CA GLY A 77 -16.62 7.99 -0.21
C GLY A 77 -16.98 7.62 1.24
N LEU A 78 -16.76 6.36 1.68
CA LEU A 78 -16.96 5.98 3.08
C LEU A 78 -15.93 6.64 4.00
N THR A 79 -14.67 6.72 3.56
CA THR A 79 -13.59 7.40 4.27
C THR A 79 -13.20 8.68 3.56
N SER A 80 -12.89 9.72 4.34
CA SER A 80 -12.40 10.99 3.80
C SER A 80 -11.02 10.79 3.18
N ARG A 81 -10.78 11.47 2.06
CA ARG A 81 -9.46 11.56 1.39
C ARG A 81 -8.83 12.95 1.53
N ALA A 82 -9.39 13.79 2.40
CA ALA A 82 -8.82 15.11 2.67
C ALA A 82 -7.39 14.95 3.21
N GLY A 83 -6.43 15.69 2.62
CA GLY A 83 -5.02 15.61 3.00
C GLY A 83 -4.24 14.41 2.44
N VAL A 84 -4.88 13.55 1.64
CA VAL A 84 -4.22 12.43 0.95
C VAL A 84 -3.80 12.89 -0.46
N ILE A 85 -2.56 12.58 -0.86
CA ILE A 85 -2.08 12.83 -2.23
C ILE A 85 -2.85 11.91 -3.18
N PRO A 86 -3.60 12.44 -4.18
CA PRO A 86 -4.50 11.63 -5.00
C PRO A 86 -3.81 10.99 -6.20
N ILE A 87 -4.41 9.92 -6.71
CA ILE A 87 -4.28 9.48 -8.12
C ILE A 87 -5.57 9.84 -8.87
N THR A 88 -6.72 9.36 -8.40
CA THR A 88 -8.02 9.64 -9.02
C THR A 88 -9.16 9.70 -8.01
N PRO A 89 -9.97 10.77 -8.04
CA PRO A 89 -11.05 10.89 -7.08
C PRO A 89 -12.19 9.88 -7.28
N ARG A 90 -12.20 9.15 -8.40
CA ARG A 90 -13.25 8.17 -8.74
C ARG A 90 -13.03 6.81 -8.10
N GLN A 91 -11.80 6.48 -7.72
CA GLN A 91 -11.44 5.16 -7.21
C GLN A 91 -10.72 5.22 -5.87
N ASP A 92 -9.98 6.30 -5.61
CA ASP A 92 -9.18 6.43 -4.40
C ASP A 92 -10.03 6.30 -3.13
N THR A 93 -9.50 5.56 -2.16
CA THR A 93 -10.06 5.46 -0.82
C THR A 93 -8.97 5.14 0.20
N VAL A 94 -9.17 5.55 1.45
CA VAL A 94 -8.30 5.19 2.59
C VAL A 94 -8.93 3.99 3.29
N GLY A 95 -8.14 2.98 3.63
CA GLY A 95 -8.60 1.77 4.30
C GLY A 95 -7.54 1.15 5.18
#